data_AF-A0A7C2B019-F1
#
_entry.id   AF-A0A7C2B019-F1
#
_cell.length_a   1.000
_cell.length_b   1.000
_cell.length_c   1.000
_cell.angle_alpha   90.00
_cell.angle_beta   90.00
_cell.angle_gamma   90.00
#
_symmetry.space_group_name_H-M   'P 1'
#
loop_
_entity.id
_entity.type
_entity.pdbx_description
1 polymer ?
#
loop_
_entity_poly.entity_id
_entity_poly.type
_entity_poly.pdbx_seq_one_letter_code
_entity_poly.pdbx_strand_id
1 'polypeptide(L)' 'MDNHFYNLFSQLVQDRRSIYRIKKYYLKDAVKCKKCKELWQKILKNKEDETKMILEVLKEHKFSL' A
#
# COMPACT_ATOMS: atom_id res chain seq x y z
N MET A 1 -2.65 -15.32 17.90
CA MET A 1 -3.22 -14.04 17.43
C MET A 1 -2.13 -13.00 17.21
N ASP A 2 -1.14 -12.89 18.10
CA ASP A 2 -0.10 -11.85 18.05
C ASP A 2 0.72 -11.84 16.74
N ASN A 3 1.16 -13.00 16.26
CA ASN A 3 1.88 -13.09 14.97
C ASN A 3 1.03 -12.62 13.79
N HIS A 4 -0.29 -12.81 13.85
CA HIS A 4 -1.19 -12.36 12.78
C HIS A 4 -1.27 -10.82 12.75
N PHE A 5 -1.50 -10.18 13.90
CA PHE A 5 -1.54 -8.72 13.97
C PHE A 5 -0.19 -8.09 13.64
N TYR A 6 0.91 -8.66 14.13
CA TYR A 6 2.25 -8.22 13.75
C TYR A 6 2.45 -8.27 12.22
N ASN A 7 2.02 -9.37 11.58
CA ASN A 7 2.12 -9.51 10.13
C ASN A 7 1.27 -8.45 9.40
N LEU A 8 0.06 -8.15 9.88
CA LEU A 8 -0.80 -7.10 9.33
C LEU A 8 -0.19 -5.70 9.46
N PHE A 9 0.38 -5.38 10.63
CA PHE A 9 1.09 -4.10 10.83
C PHE A 9 2.34 -4.00 9.96
N SER A 10 3.11 -5.08 9.86
CA SER A 10 4.28 -5.15 8.99
C SER A 10 3.88 -4.89 7.54
N GLN A 11 2.80 -5.53 7.07
CA GLN A 11 2.26 -5.32 5.72
C GLN A 11 1.84 -3.86 5.49
N LEU A 12 1.12 -3.25 6.43
CA LEU A 12 0.73 -1.83 6.35
C LEU A 12 1.94 -0.90 6.21
N VAL A 13 3.02 -1.15 6.96
CA VAL A 13 4.24 -0.33 6.86
C VAL A 13 4.88 -0.48 5.49
N GLN A 14 4.94 -1.69 4.94
CA GLN A 14 5.47 -1.92 3.59
C GLN A 14 4.64 -1.22 2.52
N ASP A 15 3.31 -1.31 2.59
CA ASP A 15 2.43 -0.69 1.61
C ASP A 15 2.49 0.83 1.67
N ARG A 16 2.47 1.42 2.88
CA ARG A 16 2.62 2.88 3.03
C ARG A 16 3.94 3.38 2.46
N ARG A 17 5.05 2.67 2.69
CA ARG A 17 6.37 2.99 2.11
C ARG A 17 6.34 2.89 0.59
N SER A 18 5.75 1.82 0.06
CA SER A 18 5.65 1.61 -1.40
C SER A 18 4.77 2.67 -2.06
N ILE A 19 3.61 2.99 -1.48
CA ILE A 19 2.69 4.05 -1.94
C ILE A 19 3.44 5.38 -2.03
N TYR A 20 4.17 5.76 -0.97
CA TYR A 20 4.96 6.98 -0.96
C TYR A 20 5.97 7.00 -2.12
N ARG A 21 6.74 5.92 -2.30
CA ARG A 21 7.76 5.86 -3.35
C ARG A 21 7.15 5.90 -4.76
N ILE A 22 6.04 5.21 -4.99
CA ILE A 22 5.33 5.23 -6.28
C ILE A 22 4.85 6.65 -6.60
N LYS A 23 4.19 7.32 -5.63
CA LYS A 23 3.69 8.69 -5.81
C LYS A 23 4.83 9.70 -6.00
N LYS A 24 5.91 9.57 -5.23
CA LYS A 24 6.99 10.56 -5.21
C LYS A 24 7.98 10.40 -6.38
N TYR A 25 8.30 9.17 -6.74
CA TYR A 25 9.39 8.83 -7.67
C TYR A 25 8.88 8.06 -8.88
N TYR A 26 8.29 6.88 -8.71
CA TYR A 26 8.18 5.92 -9.83
C TYR A 26 7.22 6.39 -10.93
N LEU A 27 6.13 7.09 -10.58
CA LEU A 27 5.24 7.69 -11.58
C LEU A 27 5.93 8.79 -12.41
N LYS A 28 6.90 9.50 -11.83
CA LYS A 28 7.70 10.50 -12.54
C LYS A 28 8.71 9.82 -13.45
N ASP A 29 9.39 8.79 -12.96
CA ASP A 29 10.39 8.04 -13.72
C ASP A 29 9.77 7.32 -14.93
N ALA A 30 8.51 6.89 -14.80
CA ALA A 30 7.75 6.22 -15.86
C ALA A 30 7.09 7.18 -16.87
N VAL A 31 7.29 8.50 -16.78
CA VAL A 31 6.54 9.50 -17.58
C VAL A 31 6.62 9.27 -19.09
N LYS A 32 7.75 8.75 -19.58
CA LYS A 32 8.00 8.52 -21.02
C LYS A 32 7.42 7.20 -21.56
N CYS A 33 6.90 6.33 -20.68
CA CYS A 33 6.36 5.02 -21.06
C CYS A 33 4.92 4.88 -20.55
N LYS A 34 3.94 5.02 -21.45
CA LYS A 34 2.50 4.91 -21.12
C LYS A 34 2.18 3.61 -20.38
N LYS A 35 2.61 2.46 -20.90
CA LYS A 35 2.40 1.14 -20.30
C LYS A 35 3.00 1.04 -18.89
N CYS A 36 4.19 1.62 -18.68
CA CYS A 36 4.88 1.60 -17.39
C CYS A 36 4.14 2.49 -16.38
N LYS A 37 3.66 3.67 -16.81
CA LYS A 37 2.85 4.56 -15.99
C LYS A 37 1.54 3.90 -15.56
N GLU A 38 0.84 3.26 -16.50
CA GLU A 38 -0.40 2.51 -16.23
C GLU A 38 -0.18 1.36 -15.25
N LEU A 39 0.94 0.62 -15.40
CA LEU A 39 1.33 -0.41 -14.44
C LEU A 39 1.50 0.17 -13.03
N TRP A 40 2.25 1.26 -12.88
CA TRP A 40 2.47 1.89 -11.58
C TRP A 40 1.18 2.45 -10.98
N GLN A 41 0.28 2.99 -11.80
CA GLN A 41 -1.04 3.43 -11.35
C GLN A 41 -1.89 2.25 -10.84
N LYS A 42 -1.88 1.11 -11.54
CA LYS A 42 -2.57 -0.10 -11.09
C LYS A 42 -1.98 -0.64 -9.78
N ILE A 43 -0.66 -0.72 -9.67
CA ILE A 43 0.02 -1.15 -8.44
C ILE A 43 -0.31 -0.20 -7.30
N LEU A 44 -0.29 1.11 -7.53
CA LEU A 44 -0.63 2.11 -6.53
C LEU A 44 -2.05 1.90 -6.00
N LYS A 45 -3.03 1.75 -6.91
CA LYS A 45 -4.43 1.56 -6.54
C LYS A 45 -4.62 0.29 -5.71
N ASN A 46 -4.04 -0.82 -6.14
CA ASN A 46 -4.10 -2.08 -5.40
C ASN A 46 -3.56 -1.92 -3.97
N LYS A 47 -2.42 -1.23 -3.79
CA LYS A 47 -1.83 -1.01 -2.46
C LYS A 47 -2.67 -0.11 -1.57
N GLU A 48 -3.33 0.90 -2.13
CA GLU A 48 -4.25 1.75 -1.39
C GLU A 48 -5.48 0.96 -0.91
N ASP A 49 -6.01 0.08 -1.77
CA ASP A 49 -7.13 -0.80 -1.44
C ASP A 49 -6.74 -1.87 -0.39
N GLU A 50 -5.59 -2.52 -0.55
CA GLU A 50 -5.01 -3.45 0.43
C GLU A 50 -4.82 -2.76 1.80
N THR A 51 -4.24 -1.56 1.81
CA THR A 51 -4.05 -0.77 3.04
C THR A 51 -5.39 -0.50 3.73
N LYS A 52 -6.43 -0.17 2.95
CA LYS A 52 -7.77 0.09 3.49
C LYS A 52 -8.37 -1.17 4.12
N MET A 53 -8.30 -2.31 3.44
CA MET A 53 -8.80 -3.59 3.95
C MET A 53 -8.12 -3.99 5.26
N ILE A 54 -6.79 -3.86 5.33
CA ILE A 54 -6.06 -4.21 6.57
C ILE A 54 -6.46 -3.26 7.71
N LEU A 55 -6.61 -1.97 7.45
CA LEU A 55 -7.06 -1.00 8.46
C LEU A 55 -8.48 -1.29 8.96
N GLU A 56 -9.38 -1.76 8.10
CA GLU A 56 -10.73 -2.16 8.49
C GLU A 56 -10.70 -3.33 9.48
N VAL A 57 -9.95 -4.40 9.17
CA VAL A 57 -9.77 -5.55 10.07
C VAL A 57 -9.16 -5.14 11.41
N LEU A 58 -8.12 -4.30 11.41
CA LEU A 58 -7.49 -3.85 12.65
C LEU A 58 -8.44 -3.01 13.51
N LYS A 59 -9.27 -2.16 12.89
CA LYS A 59 -10.29 -1.36 13.59
C LYS A 59 -11.36 -2.24 14.23
N GLU A 60 -11.83 -3.28 13.54
CA GLU A 60 -12.80 -4.25 14.08
C GLU A 60 -12.26 -4.94 15.35
N HIS A 61 -10.96 -5.19 15.39
CA HIS A 61 -10.27 -5.75 16.56
C HIS A 61 -9.80 -4.71 17.58
N LYS A 62 -10.27 -3.45 17.50
CA LYS A 62 -9.90 -2.32 18.37
C LYS A 62 -8.41 -1.96 18.38
N PHE A 63 -7.66 -2.36 17.35
CA PHE A 63 -6.30 -1.89 17.13
C PHE A 63 -6.36 -0.62 16.27
N SER A 64 -6.39 0.54 16.92
CA SER A 64 -6.24 1.84 16.24
C SER A 64 -4.77 2.26 16.19
N LEU A 65 -4.31 2.70 15.02
CA LEU A 65 -3.04 3.44 14.85
C LEU A 65 -3.18 4.89 15.34
#